data_AF-A0A9N9C5A4-F1
#
_entry.id   AF-A0A9N9C5A4-F1
#
_cell.length_a   1.000
_cell.length_b   1.000
_cell.length_c   1.000
_cell.angle_alpha   90.00
_cell.angle_beta   90.00
_cell.angle_gamma   90.00
#
_symmetry.space_group_name_H-M   'P 1'
#
loop_
_entity.id
_entity.type
_entity.pdbx_description
1 polymer ?
#
loop_
_entity_poly.entity_id
_entity_poly.type
_entity_poly.pdbx_seq_one_letter_code
_entity_poly.pdbx_strand_id
1 'polypeptide(L)'
;MSHFENVIITKNEETSQNEPAQNEQNEESMQKEESAQREESVQQFPRINNDRKTKNYRKGRFSEEEDRMLIEKYNMFIGDHKHNIFSVIEQYLNRNPKSLRERYCNHLDPNIDHSELSKEEKAKIKSIYETLKTPSFSEIARILNTYNLKGNRKRRTDLVVRNYLSPRLRKEKRIRDRMSLSVILNQ
;
A
#
# COMPACT_ATOMS: atom_id res chain seq x y z
N MET A 1 42.97 -44.81 56.18
CA MET A 1 41.52 -44.68 56.44
C MET A 1 40.82 -45.36 55.26
N SER A 2 40.37 -46.62 55.38
CA SER A 2 39.14 -47.03 56.09
C SER A 2 37.93 -46.26 55.54
N HIS A 3 36.89 -46.80 54.90
CA HIS A 3 36.31 -48.14 54.74
C HIS A 3 35.49 -48.09 53.41
N PHE A 4 35.50 -49.11 52.53
CA PHE A 4 34.46 -50.17 52.40
C PHE A 4 33.05 -49.59 52.06
N GLU A 5 32.22 -50.08 51.14
CA GLU A 5 32.10 -51.30 50.34
C GLU A 5 30.91 -51.10 49.36
N ASN A 6 31.01 -51.46 48.09
CA ASN A 6 30.60 -52.73 47.45
C ASN A 6 29.10 -52.94 47.17
N VAL A 7 28.90 -53.64 46.04
CA VAL A 7 27.83 -54.57 45.67
C VAL A 7 26.67 -53.96 44.84
N ILE A 8 26.16 -54.45 43.71
CA ILE A 8 26.33 -55.56 42.74
C ILE A 8 24.90 -55.93 42.28
N ILE A 9 24.71 -56.07 40.94
CA ILE A 9 23.85 -57.07 40.25
C ILE A 9 22.31 -56.94 40.42
N THR A 10 21.40 -57.19 39.47
CA THR A 10 21.32 -57.36 38.00
C THR A 10 19.81 -57.42 37.65
N LYS A 11 19.44 -57.08 36.41
CA LYS A 11 18.50 -57.80 35.51
C LYS A 11 17.10 -58.21 36.04
N ASN A 12 16.02 -57.76 35.41
CA ASN A 12 15.38 -58.39 34.23
C ASN A 12 13.91 -57.94 34.07
N GLU A 13 13.48 -58.09 32.82
CA GLU A 13 12.18 -57.85 32.19
C GLU A 13 10.98 -58.52 32.89
N GLU A 14 9.77 -57.95 32.70
CA GLU A 14 8.62 -58.71 32.18
C GLU A 14 7.45 -57.80 31.78
N THR A 15 6.98 -58.01 30.56
CA THR A 15 5.76 -57.53 29.89
C THR A 15 4.52 -58.33 30.31
N SER A 16 3.37 -57.66 30.49
CA SER A 16 2.09 -58.09 29.86
C SER A 16 0.86 -57.22 30.19
N GLN A 17 0.18 -56.82 29.10
CA GLN A 17 -1.27 -56.88 28.83
C GLN A 17 -2.26 -55.99 29.60
N ASN A 18 -2.81 -54.97 28.89
CA ASN A 18 -4.20 -54.98 28.35
C ASN A 18 -4.57 -53.63 27.69
N GLU A 19 -5.21 -53.70 26.51
CA GLU A 19 -5.90 -52.60 25.81
C GLU A 19 -7.34 -52.35 26.38
N PRO A 20 -8.24 -51.57 25.74
CA PRO A 20 -8.31 -50.10 25.62
C PRO A 20 -9.71 -49.56 26.02
N ALA A 21 -10.03 -48.34 25.60
CA ALA A 21 -11.35 -47.69 25.57
C ALA A 21 -11.82 -46.99 26.85
N GLN A 22 -11.74 -45.65 26.86
CA GLN A 22 -12.82 -44.75 27.33
C GLN A 22 -12.50 -43.23 27.24
N ASN A 23 -11.71 -42.75 26.28
CA ASN A 23 -11.34 -41.32 26.28
C ASN A 23 -11.49 -40.55 24.95
N GLU A 24 -12.41 -40.96 24.08
CA GLU A 24 -12.70 -40.23 22.83
C GLU A 24 -14.04 -39.46 22.84
N GLN A 25 -14.84 -39.56 23.91
CA GLN A 25 -16.15 -38.89 23.95
C GLN A 25 -16.15 -37.49 24.61
N ASN A 26 -15.02 -37.05 25.17
CA ASN A 26 -14.95 -35.76 25.87
C ASN A 26 -14.33 -34.62 25.06
N GLU A 27 -13.65 -34.89 23.93
CA GLU A 27 -13.06 -33.82 23.11
C GLU A 27 -14.03 -33.27 22.04
N GLU A 28 -14.97 -34.09 21.57
CA GLU A 28 -15.92 -33.71 20.52
C GLU A 28 -17.07 -32.80 21.02
N SER A 29 -17.34 -32.81 22.33
CA SER A 29 -18.38 -31.98 22.96
C SER A 29 -17.92 -30.53 23.19
N MET A 30 -16.63 -30.32 23.49
CA MET A 30 -16.06 -28.98 23.68
C MET A 30 -15.91 -28.18 22.37
N GLN A 31 -15.71 -28.85 21.23
CA GLN A 31 -15.53 -28.14 19.94
C GLN A 31 -16.85 -27.73 19.28
N LYS A 32 -17.97 -28.41 19.59
CA LYS A 32 -19.30 -28.05 19.05
C LYS A 32 -19.90 -26.82 19.74
N GLU A 33 -19.70 -26.66 21.05
CA GLU A 33 -20.19 -25.48 21.77
C GLU A 33 -19.43 -24.19 21.43
N GLU A 34 -18.12 -24.26 21.15
CA GLU A 34 -17.34 -23.07 20.76
C GLU A 34 -17.69 -22.56 19.34
N SER A 35 -18.17 -23.45 18.46
CA SER A 35 -18.58 -23.09 17.10
C SER A 35 -19.97 -22.43 17.05
N ALA A 36 -20.90 -22.85 17.92
CA ALA A 36 -22.25 -22.30 17.97
C ALA A 36 -22.30 -20.88 18.58
N GLN A 37 -21.40 -20.55 19.51
CA GLN A 37 -21.33 -19.20 20.11
C GLN A 37 -20.61 -18.17 19.22
N ARG A 38 -19.82 -18.61 18.23
CA ARG A 38 -19.15 -17.68 17.28
C ARG A 38 -20.10 -17.16 16.20
N GLU A 39 -21.16 -17.90 15.85
CA GLU A 39 -22.08 -17.51 14.78
C GLU A 39 -23.15 -16.48 15.21
N GLU A 40 -23.49 -16.38 16.51
CA GLU A 40 -24.45 -15.38 17.02
C GLU A 40 -23.84 -13.99 17.28
N SER A 41 -22.52 -13.83 17.14
CA SER A 41 -21.81 -12.56 17.38
C SER A 41 -21.49 -11.76 16.11
N VAL A 42 -22.23 -11.98 15.03
CA VAL A 42 -22.20 -11.06 13.87
C VAL A 42 -22.83 -9.75 14.29
N GLN A 43 -22.05 -8.92 14.99
CA GLN A 43 -22.38 -7.55 15.31
C GLN A 43 -22.74 -6.86 14.00
N GLN A 44 -24.03 -6.64 13.80
CA GLN A 44 -24.55 -5.86 12.71
C GLN A 44 -24.02 -4.43 12.90
N PHE A 45 -22.89 -4.13 12.26
CA PHE A 45 -22.31 -2.79 12.31
C PHE A 45 -23.41 -1.80 11.93
N PRO A 46 -23.74 -0.83 12.80
CA PRO A 46 -24.78 0.13 12.48
C PRO A 46 -24.40 0.79 11.17
N ARG A 47 -25.28 0.70 10.16
CA ARG A 47 -25.11 1.45 8.92
C ARG A 47 -25.06 2.91 9.32
N ILE A 48 -23.88 3.50 9.26
CA ILE A 48 -23.70 4.92 9.45
C ILE A 48 -24.48 5.59 8.32
N ASN A 49 -25.67 6.12 8.64
CA ASN A 49 -26.39 6.99 7.73
C ASN A 49 -25.48 8.19 7.47
N ASN A 50 -24.86 8.20 6.29
CA ASN A 50 -23.98 9.27 5.81
C ASN A 50 -24.82 10.47 5.38
N ASP A 51 -25.66 11.01 6.27
CA ASP A 51 -26.33 12.31 6.09
C ASP A 51 -25.35 13.46 6.32
N ARG A 52 -24.09 13.29 5.90
CA ARG A 52 -23.18 14.42 5.74
C ARG A 52 -23.67 15.19 4.54
N LYS A 53 -24.35 16.34 4.77
CA LYS A 53 -24.55 17.37 3.73
C LYS A 53 -23.22 17.55 3.01
N THR A 54 -23.13 17.04 1.79
CA THR A 54 -21.90 17.13 1.02
C THR A 54 -21.73 18.59 0.64
N LYS A 55 -20.66 19.22 1.11
CA LYS A 55 -20.30 20.57 0.67
C LYS A 55 -20.16 20.55 -0.86
N ASN A 56 -20.78 21.50 -1.54
CA ASN A 56 -20.72 21.63 -2.99
C ASN A 56 -19.39 22.30 -3.42
N TYR A 57 -18.33 21.50 -3.51
CA TYR A 57 -17.03 21.97 -3.97
C TYR A 57 -16.97 22.18 -5.49
N ARG A 58 -16.22 23.20 -5.90
CA ARG A 58 -15.87 23.40 -7.31
C ARG A 58 -15.01 22.25 -7.84
N LYS A 59 -15.39 21.72 -9.00
CA LYS A 59 -14.66 20.68 -9.75
C LYS A 59 -13.91 21.28 -10.93
N GLY A 60 -12.99 20.52 -11.52
CA GLY A 60 -12.25 20.91 -12.73
C GLY A 60 -10.95 21.65 -12.45
N ARG A 61 -10.42 22.31 -13.49
CA ARG A 61 -9.09 22.95 -13.50
C ARG A 61 -8.97 24.02 -12.42
N PHE A 62 -7.77 24.13 -11.85
CA PHE A 62 -7.38 25.22 -10.97
C PHE A 62 -7.06 26.46 -11.81
N SER A 63 -7.52 27.63 -11.39
CA SER A 63 -7.06 28.90 -11.94
C SER A 63 -5.75 29.33 -11.27
N GLU A 64 -5.05 30.28 -11.88
CA GLU A 64 -3.81 30.81 -11.33
C GLU A 64 -4.04 31.53 -9.99
N GLU A 65 -5.19 32.18 -9.82
CA GLU A 65 -5.61 32.79 -8.55
C GLU A 65 -5.75 31.73 -7.45
N GLU A 66 -6.38 30.59 -7.78
CA GLU A 66 -6.53 29.48 -6.84
C GLU A 66 -5.17 28.90 -6.44
N ASP A 67 -4.24 28.77 -7.40
CA ASP A 67 -2.89 28.29 -7.13
C ASP A 67 -2.10 29.26 -6.25
N ARG A 68 -2.16 30.57 -6.54
CA ARG A 68 -1.53 31.62 -5.72
C ARG A 68 -2.04 31.59 -4.29
N MET A 69 -3.37 31.52 -4.12
CA MET A 69 -3.99 31.46 -2.80
C MET A 69 -3.65 30.15 -2.06
N LEU A 70 -3.60 29.02 -2.76
CA LEU A 70 -3.21 27.74 -2.17
C LEU A 70 -1.77 27.77 -1.66
N ILE A 71 -0.82 28.34 -2.42
CA ILE A 71 0.58 28.50 -1.99
C ILE A 71 0.67 29.43 -0.78
N GLU A 72 0.01 30.59 -0.83
CA GLU A 72 0.00 31.57 0.26
C GLU A 72 -0.49 30.94 1.57
N LYS A 73 -1.67 30.30 1.55
CA LYS A 73 -2.25 29.68 2.76
C LYS A 73 -1.45 28.46 3.21
N TYR A 74 -0.84 27.70 2.30
CA TYR A 74 0.07 26.61 2.66
C TYR A 74 1.26 27.14 3.47
N ASN A 75 1.93 28.18 2.98
CA ASN A 75 3.08 28.76 3.68
C ASN A 75 2.70 29.38 5.03
N MET A 76 1.49 29.94 5.14
CA MET A 76 0.98 30.51 6.39
C MET A 76 0.72 29.45 7.47
N PHE A 77 0.18 28.27 7.10
CA PHE A 77 -0.32 27.30 8.07
C PHE A 77 0.56 26.06 8.27
N ILE A 78 1.61 25.85 7.48
CA ILE A 78 2.42 24.63 7.54
C ILE A 78 3.13 24.41 8.89
N GLY A 79 3.40 25.47 9.64
CA GLY A 79 3.96 25.38 10.99
C GLY A 79 3.00 24.71 11.97
N ASP A 80 1.80 25.25 12.12
CA ASP A 80 0.86 24.85 13.18
C ASP A 80 -0.08 23.71 12.77
N HIS A 81 -0.31 23.53 11.47
CA HIS A 81 -1.33 22.61 10.94
C HIS A 81 -0.77 21.52 10.02
N LYS A 82 0.50 21.12 10.19
CA LYS A 82 1.18 20.15 9.30
C LYS A 82 0.35 18.90 8.96
N HIS A 83 -0.39 18.34 9.92
CA HIS A 83 -1.16 17.10 9.74
C HIS A 83 -2.53 17.28 9.08
N ASN A 84 -3.10 18.49 9.12
CA ASN A 84 -4.46 18.79 8.64
C ASN A 84 -4.54 20.05 7.76
N ILE A 85 -3.40 20.53 7.24
CA ILE A 85 -3.26 21.81 6.56
C ILE A 85 -4.29 22.02 5.44
N PHE A 86 -4.52 21.02 4.59
CA PHE A 86 -5.48 21.17 3.47
C PHE A 86 -6.94 21.26 3.93
N SER A 87 -7.27 20.71 5.11
CA SER A 87 -8.59 20.88 5.73
C SER A 87 -8.78 22.29 6.29
N VAL A 88 -7.70 22.93 6.75
CA VAL A 88 -7.71 24.35 7.15
C VAL A 88 -7.84 25.24 5.92
N ILE A 89 -7.05 24.97 4.88
CA ILE A 89 -7.06 25.76 3.63
C ILE A 89 -8.41 25.69 2.90
N GLU A 90 -9.13 24.58 2.99
CA GLU A 90 -10.48 24.43 2.44
C GLU A 90 -11.43 25.59 2.84
N GLN A 91 -11.25 26.21 3.99
CA GLN A 91 -12.12 27.30 4.43
C GLN A 91 -11.96 28.56 3.57
N TYR A 92 -10.84 28.68 2.85
CA TYR A 92 -10.48 29.83 2.01
C TYR A 92 -10.70 29.55 0.51
N LEU A 93 -10.78 28.28 0.12
CA LEU A 93 -10.90 27.84 -1.26
C LEU A 93 -12.11 26.91 -1.37
N ASN A 94 -13.05 27.17 -2.29
CA ASN A 94 -14.20 26.28 -2.52
C ASN A 94 -13.79 24.97 -3.25
N ARG A 95 -12.82 24.24 -2.69
CA ARG A 95 -12.23 23.00 -3.18
C ARG A 95 -12.11 22.02 -2.03
N ASN A 96 -12.34 20.74 -2.32
CA ASN A 96 -12.19 19.72 -1.29
C ASN A 96 -10.70 19.53 -0.92
N PRO A 97 -10.38 19.05 0.31
CA PRO A 97 -9.01 19.02 0.83
C PRO A 97 -8.13 18.04 0.04
N LYS A 98 -8.74 16.96 -0.47
CA LYS A 98 -8.05 15.97 -1.31
C LYS A 98 -7.55 16.61 -2.61
N SER A 99 -8.39 17.40 -3.27
CA SER A 99 -8.07 18.10 -4.51
C SER A 99 -7.00 19.16 -4.28
N LEU A 100 -7.05 19.88 -3.15
CA LEU A 100 -6.01 20.84 -2.76
C LEU A 100 -4.67 20.14 -2.55
N ARG A 101 -4.65 19.03 -1.79
CA ARG A 101 -3.45 18.22 -1.58
C ARG A 101 -2.88 17.70 -2.88
N GLU A 102 -3.73 17.14 -3.73
CA GLU A 102 -3.31 16.62 -5.04
C GLU A 102 -2.71 17.73 -5.91
N ARG A 103 -3.36 18.90 -5.97
CA ARG A 103 -2.84 20.06 -6.71
C ARG A 103 -1.47 20.47 -6.19
N TYR A 104 -1.33 20.62 -4.87
CA TYR A 104 -0.08 21.06 -4.26
C TYR A 104 1.05 20.05 -4.49
N CYS A 105 0.84 18.78 -4.10
CA CYS A 105 1.87 17.73 -4.14
C CYS A 105 2.32 17.34 -5.56
N ASN A 106 1.53 17.65 -6.58
CA ASN A 106 1.83 17.33 -7.98
C ASN A 106 2.27 18.52 -8.83
N HIS A 107 1.89 19.75 -8.44
CA HIS A 107 2.08 20.93 -9.29
C HIS A 107 2.67 22.16 -8.61
N LEU A 108 2.44 22.38 -7.31
CA LEU A 108 2.79 23.66 -6.67
C LEU A 108 3.96 23.58 -5.69
N ASP A 109 4.28 22.39 -5.17
CA ASP A 109 5.43 22.19 -4.29
C ASP A 109 6.72 22.61 -5.03
N PRO A 110 7.49 23.58 -4.50
CA PRO A 110 8.67 24.15 -5.18
C PRO A 110 9.80 23.14 -5.41
N ASN A 111 9.78 22.02 -4.69
CA ASN A 111 10.73 20.92 -4.86
C ASN A 111 10.41 20.00 -6.03
N ILE A 112 9.30 20.23 -6.74
CA ILE A 112 8.94 19.48 -7.94
C ILE A 112 9.72 20.02 -9.14
N ASP A 113 10.22 19.09 -9.96
CA ASP A 113 10.77 19.41 -11.26
C ASP A 113 9.68 19.35 -12.34
N HIS A 114 9.38 20.49 -12.95
CA HIS A 114 8.40 20.65 -14.03
C HIS A 114 9.00 20.51 -15.43
N SER A 115 10.33 20.37 -15.54
CA SER A 115 11.01 20.17 -16.83
C SER A 115 10.61 18.84 -17.47
N GLU A 116 10.92 18.67 -18.75
CA GLU A 116 10.77 17.35 -19.39
C GLU A 116 11.70 16.33 -18.72
N LEU A 117 11.25 15.07 -18.60
CA LEU A 117 12.11 13.97 -18.17
C LEU A 117 13.33 13.85 -19.09
N SER A 118 14.51 13.89 -18.48
CA SER A 118 15.79 13.69 -19.16
C SER A 118 15.91 12.26 -19.72
N LYS A 119 16.85 12.05 -20.65
CA LYS A 119 17.13 10.71 -21.19
C LYS A 119 17.56 9.74 -20.10
N GLU A 120 18.34 10.20 -19.12
CA GLU A 120 18.78 9.43 -17.96
C GLU A 120 17.60 8.99 -17.09
N GLU A 121 16.69 9.92 -16.76
CA GLU A 121 15.49 9.61 -15.97
C GLU A 121 14.58 8.64 -16.71
N LYS A 122 14.37 8.84 -18.02
CA LYS A 122 13.58 7.94 -18.88
C LYS A 122 14.15 6.52 -18.90
N ALA A 123 15.47 6.38 -18.97
CA ALA A 123 16.15 5.09 -18.91
C ALA A 123 16.04 4.45 -17.52
N LYS A 124 16.20 5.24 -16.45
CA LYS A 124 16.07 4.76 -15.08
C LYS A 124 14.66 4.30 -14.75
N ILE A 125 13.62 5.06 -15.16
CA ILE A 125 12.22 4.66 -14.99
C ILE A 125 11.96 3.31 -15.67
N LYS A 126 12.47 3.11 -16.88
CA LYS A 126 12.34 1.84 -17.61
C LYS A 126 13.02 0.70 -16.86
N SER A 127 14.28 0.90 -16.43
CA SER A 127 15.04 -0.10 -15.66
C SER A 127 14.33 -0.48 -14.36
N ILE A 128 13.84 0.49 -13.58
CA ILE A 128 13.11 0.21 -12.33
C ILE A 128 11.83 -0.59 -12.61
N TYR A 129 11.06 -0.20 -13.63
CA TYR A 129 9.86 -0.94 -14.02
C TYR A 129 10.19 -2.38 -14.44
N GLU A 130 11.26 -2.58 -15.19
CA GLU A 130 11.70 -3.92 -15.61
C GLU A 130 12.17 -4.79 -14.45
N THR A 131 12.72 -4.20 -13.39
CA THR A 131 13.08 -4.91 -12.15
C THR A 131 11.85 -5.25 -11.32
N LEU A 132 10.94 -4.29 -11.11
CA LEU A 132 9.76 -4.49 -10.26
C LEU A 132 8.66 -5.32 -10.93
N LYS A 133 8.60 -5.31 -12.27
CA LYS A 133 7.54 -5.90 -13.12
C LYS A 133 6.10 -5.48 -12.75
N THR A 134 5.94 -4.51 -11.85
CA THR A 134 4.65 -3.99 -11.39
C THR A 134 4.53 -2.50 -11.74
N PRO A 135 3.33 -2.02 -12.13
CA PRO A 135 3.12 -0.61 -12.49
C PRO A 135 2.93 0.28 -11.25
N SER A 136 3.72 0.09 -10.19
CA SER A 136 3.65 0.94 -9.00
C SER A 136 4.34 2.29 -9.25
N PHE A 137 3.62 3.26 -9.80
CA PHE A 137 4.19 4.56 -10.17
C PHE A 137 4.77 5.33 -8.98
N SER A 138 4.14 5.23 -7.81
CA SER A 138 4.62 5.86 -6.58
C SER A 138 5.96 5.27 -6.13
N GLU A 139 6.11 3.95 -6.23
CA GLU A 139 7.34 3.27 -5.86
C GLU A 139 8.47 3.56 -6.86
N ILE A 140 8.15 3.56 -8.15
CA ILE A 140 9.11 3.95 -9.19
C ILE A 140 9.56 5.40 -9.00
N ALA A 141 8.64 6.32 -8.70
CA ALA A 141 8.98 7.72 -8.41
C ALA A 141 9.85 7.83 -7.14
N ARG A 142 9.53 7.09 -6.08
CA ARG A 142 10.34 7.04 -4.86
C ARG A 142 11.78 6.64 -5.17
N ILE A 143 11.98 5.53 -5.88
CA ILE A 143 13.32 5.03 -6.25
C ILE A 143 14.03 6.02 -7.16
N LEU A 144 13.36 6.56 -8.20
CA LEU A 144 13.91 7.58 -9.09
C LEU A 144 14.42 8.80 -8.30
N ASN A 145 13.64 9.25 -7.31
CA ASN A 145 14.00 10.41 -6.51
C ASN A 145 15.21 10.16 -5.61
N THR A 146 15.45 8.94 -5.13
CA THR A 146 16.70 8.63 -4.41
C THR A 146 17.93 8.83 -5.28
N TYR A 147 17.82 8.60 -6.59
CA TYR A 147 18.87 8.89 -7.55
C TYR A 147 18.97 10.40 -7.87
N ASN A 148 17.84 11.07 -8.09
CA ASN A 148 17.84 12.52 -8.38
C ASN A 148 18.44 13.34 -7.23
N LEU A 149 18.15 12.98 -5.97
CA LEU A 149 18.72 13.64 -4.80
C LEU A 149 20.25 13.54 -4.76
N LYS A 150 20.82 12.38 -5.12
CA LYS A 150 22.30 12.22 -5.23
C LYS A 150 22.92 13.13 -6.29
N GLY A 151 22.15 13.49 -7.31
CA GLY A 151 22.56 14.42 -8.37
C GLY A 151 22.14 15.87 -8.14
N ASN A 152 21.69 16.24 -6.94
CA ASN A 152 21.15 17.58 -6.62
C ASN A 152 20.01 18.03 -7.55
N ARG A 153 19.22 17.07 -8.06
CA ARG A 153 18.05 17.34 -8.91
C ARG A 153 16.77 17.38 -8.08
N LYS A 154 15.81 18.18 -8.52
CA LYS A 154 14.47 18.27 -7.94
C LYS A 154 13.70 16.95 -8.10
N ARG A 155 12.63 16.83 -7.31
CA ARG A 155 11.80 15.63 -7.20
C ARG A 155 10.87 15.48 -8.42
N ARG A 156 10.74 14.25 -8.93
CA ARG A 156 9.68 13.86 -9.88
C ARG A 156 8.50 13.24 -9.14
N THR A 157 7.29 13.53 -9.59
CA THR A 157 6.05 13.00 -8.99
C THR A 157 5.67 11.66 -9.63
N ASP A 158 4.88 10.86 -8.92
CA ASP A 158 4.30 9.62 -9.46
C ASP A 158 3.41 9.91 -10.69
N LEU A 159 2.77 11.07 -10.74
CA LEU A 159 2.02 11.55 -11.90
C LEU A 159 2.91 11.67 -13.15
N VAL A 160 4.11 12.24 -13.01
CA VAL A 160 5.08 12.36 -14.12
C VAL A 160 5.51 10.98 -14.60
N VAL A 161 5.83 10.07 -13.68
CA VAL A 161 6.21 8.69 -14.00
C VAL A 161 5.08 7.95 -14.72
N ARG A 162 3.85 8.08 -14.23
CA ARG A 162 2.64 7.50 -14.82
C ARG A 162 2.40 8.01 -16.24
N ASN A 163 2.52 9.31 -16.45
CA ASN A 163 2.34 9.93 -17.77
C ASN A 163 3.38 9.42 -18.76
N TYR A 164 4.60 9.14 -18.30
CA TYR A 164 5.64 8.52 -19.12
C TYR A 164 5.37 7.03 -19.40
N LEU A 165 5.05 6.21 -18.40
CA LEU A 165 4.94 4.76 -18.57
C LEU A 165 3.63 4.32 -19.22
N SER A 166 2.49 4.88 -18.82
CA SER A 166 1.18 4.32 -19.20
C SER A 166 0.94 4.22 -20.71
N PRO A 167 1.29 5.23 -21.55
CA PRO A 167 1.16 5.11 -23.00
C PRO A 167 2.01 3.98 -23.60
N ARG A 168 3.20 3.75 -23.03
CA ARG A 168 4.14 2.69 -23.44
C ARG A 168 3.60 1.32 -23.07
N LEU A 169 3.15 1.14 -21.84
CA LEU A 169 2.54 -0.12 -21.37
C LEU A 169 1.27 -0.47 -22.15
N ARG A 170 0.41 0.52 -22.45
CA ARG A 170 -0.77 0.32 -23.31
C ARG A 170 -0.39 -0.07 -24.74
N LYS A 171 0.70 0.48 -25.29
CA LYS A 171 1.18 0.12 -26.63
C LYS A 171 1.72 -1.32 -26.63
N GLU A 172 2.55 -1.66 -25.65
CA GLU A 172 3.12 -3.00 -25.51
C GLU A 172 2.03 -4.07 -25.34
N LYS A 173 1.04 -3.80 -24.48
CA LYS A 173 -0.11 -4.69 -24.31
C LYS A 173 -0.85 -4.91 -25.62
N ARG A 174 -1.18 -3.84 -26.35
CA ARG A 174 -1.86 -3.95 -27.67
C ARG A 174 -1.07 -4.78 -28.67
N ILE A 175 0.26 -4.64 -28.70
CA ILE A 175 1.12 -5.43 -29.58
C ILE A 175 1.07 -6.90 -29.17
N ARG A 176 1.21 -7.19 -27.87
CA ARG A 176 1.13 -8.55 -27.32
C ARG A 176 -0.20 -9.22 -27.64
N ASP A 177 -1.31 -8.54 -27.39
CA ASP A 177 -2.67 -9.03 -27.65
C ASP A 177 -2.88 -9.30 -29.15
N ARG A 178 -2.36 -8.42 -30.03
CA ARG A 178 -2.41 -8.63 -31.49
C ARG A 178 -1.59 -9.84 -31.92
N MET A 179 -0.38 -10.02 -31.36
CA MET A 179 0.47 -11.17 -31.67
C MET A 179 -0.17 -12.47 -31.19
N SER A 180 -0.74 -12.51 -29.98
CA SER A 180 -1.43 -13.70 -29.49
C SER A 180 -2.65 -14.06 -30.35
N LEU A 181 -3.43 -13.08 -30.79
CA LEU A 181 -4.56 -13.31 -31.71
C LEU A 181 -4.09 -13.89 -33.05
N SER A 182 -2.99 -13.38 -33.60
CA SER A 182 -2.42 -13.91 -34.85
C SER A 182 -1.88 -15.34 -34.72
N VAL A 183 -1.41 -15.73 -33.54
CA VAL A 183 -0.97 -17.12 -33.29
C VAL A 183 -2.16 -18.07 -33.21
N ILE A 184 -3.24 -17.65 -32.54
CA ILE A 184 -4.46 -18.46 -32.39
C ILE A 184 -5.16 -18.68 -33.74
N LEU A 185 -5.21 -17.68 -34.61
CA LEU A 185 -5.90 -17.76 -35.91
C LEU A 185 -5.16 -18.58 -36.97
N ASN A 186 -3.89 -18.94 -36.73
CA ASN A 186 -3.04 -19.69 -37.67
C ASN A 186 -2.75 -21.14 -37.21
N GLN A 187 -3.48 -21.64 -36.20
CA GLN A 187 -3.48 -23.04 -35.75
C GLN A 187 -4.79 -23.70 -36.15
#